data_AF-A0A4Q5WUS8-F1
#
_entry.id   AF-A0A4Q5WUS8-F1
#
_cell.length_a   1.000
_cell.length_b   1.000
_cell.length_c   1.000
_cell.angle_alpha   90.00
_cell.angle_beta   90.00
_cell.angle_gamma   90.00
#
_symmetry.space_group_name_H-M   'P 1'
#
loop_
_entity.id
_entity.type
_entity.pdbx_description
1 polymer ?
#
loop_
_entity_poly.entity_id
_entity_poly.type
_entity_poly.pdbx_seq_one_letter_code
_entity_poly.pdbx_strand_id
1 'polypeptide(L)' 'MRKLLFFLLVLLAAQAAWAQAAYIQVKGEPRLSVYLNDQLKGKTTAEYEGYIIGNVKPGKNLIRIVKGGYAP' A
#
# COMPACT_ATOMS: atom_id res chain seq x y z
N MET A 1 -37.68 5.77 -15.99
CA MET A 1 -36.50 4.89 -16.12
C MET A 1 -35.20 5.67 -16.35
N ARG A 2 -35.14 6.66 -17.26
CA ARG A 2 -33.93 7.49 -17.49
C ARG A 2 -33.36 8.15 -16.22
N LYS A 3 -34.19 8.75 -15.37
CA LYS A 3 -33.77 9.41 -14.12
C LYS A 3 -33.14 8.43 -13.10
N LEU A 4 -33.64 7.19 -13.05
CA LEU A 4 -33.11 6.14 -12.17
C LEU A 4 -31.72 5.68 -12.65
N LEU A 5 -31.54 5.53 -13.96
CA LEU A 5 -30.25 5.18 -14.56
C LEU A 5 -29.19 6.26 -14.30
N PHE A 6 -29.56 7.53 -14.46
CA PHE A 6 -28.68 8.66 -14.13
C PHE A 6 -28.30 8.69 -12.65
N PHE A 7 -29.27 8.45 -11.75
CA PHE A 7 -29.00 8.40 -10.31
C PHE A 7 -28.05 7.26 -9.94
N LEU A 8 -28.21 6.09 -10.56
CA LEU A 8 -27.32 4.94 -10.36
C LEU A 8 -25.89 5.23 -10.84
N LEU A 9 -25.75 5.89 -11.99
CA LEU A 9 -24.45 6.32 -12.55
C LEU A 9 -23.72 7.31 -11.62
N VAL A 10 -24.44 8.27 -11.06
CA VAL A 10 -23.87 9.24 -10.09
C VAL A 10 -23.44 8.52 -8.81
N LEU A 11 -24.21 7.56 -8.32
CA LEU A 11 -23.87 6.79 -7.12
C LEU A 11 -22.60 5.92 -7.31
N LEU A 12 -22.46 5.30 -8.49
CA LEU A 12 -21.27 4.53 -8.87
C LEU A 12 -20.01 5.41 -9.00
N ALA A 13 -20.14 6.58 -9.62
CA ALA A 13 -19.04 7.54 -9.72
C ALA A 13 -18.62 8.09 -8.35
N ALA A 14 -19.59 8.32 -7.45
CA ALA A 14 -19.31 8.76 -6.09
C ALA A 14 -18.52 7.70 -5.31
N GLN A 15 -18.80 6.40 -5.45
CA GLN A 15 -18.04 5.34 -4.76
C GLN A 15 -16.57 5.26 -5.18
N ALA A 16 -16.26 5.50 -6.46
CA ALA A 16 -14.90 5.47 -6.97
C ALA A 16 -14.01 6.60 -6.42
N ALA A 17 -14.60 7.72 -6.01
CA ALA A 17 -13.87 8.89 -5.52
C ALA A 17 -13.28 8.73 -4.10
N TRP A 18 -13.69 7.72 -3.33
CA TRP A 18 -13.24 7.53 -1.93
C TRP A 18 -12.03 6.60 -1.78
N ALA A 19 -11.59 5.96 -2.86
CA ALA A 19 -10.42 5.09 -2.86
C ALA A 19 -9.16 5.88 -3.24
N GLN A 20 -8.72 6.82 -2.40
CA GLN A 20 -7.42 7.45 -2.60
C GLN A 20 -6.33 6.39 -2.37
N ALA A 21 -5.67 5.96 -3.44
CA ALA A 21 -4.60 4.99 -3.38
C ALA A 21 -3.42 5.59 -2.59
N ALA A 22 -3.25 5.16 -1.34
CA ALA A 22 -2.09 5.48 -0.53
C ALA A 22 -0.95 4.50 -0.82
N TYR A 23 0.28 4.95 -0.63
CA TYR A 23 1.46 4.11 -0.70
C TYR A 23 2.35 4.33 0.52
N ILE A 24 3.15 3.31 0.84
CA ILE A 24 4.21 3.36 1.86
C ILE A 24 5.53 3.09 1.14
N GLN A 25 6.52 3.96 1.32
CA GLN A 25 7.88 3.73 0.86
C GLN A 25 8.79 3.43 2.06
N VAL A 26 9.58 2.36 1.95
CA VAL A 26 10.61 2.00 2.93
C VAL A 26 11.96 2.01 2.23
N LYS A 27 12.91 2.80 2.75
CA LYS A 27 14.30 2.87 2.26
C LYS A 27 15.26 2.31 3.31
N GLY A 28 16.31 1.61 2.86
CA GLY A 28 17.40 1.15 3.72
C GLY A 28 18.14 -0.08 3.19
N GLU A 29 19.41 -0.21 3.61
CA GLU A 29 20.40 -1.17 3.08
C GLU A 29 20.91 -2.15 4.16
N PRO A 30 21.53 -3.30 3.79
CA PRO A 30 21.68 -3.81 2.42
C PRO A 30 20.43 -4.56 1.93
N ARG A 31 19.47 -4.83 2.82
CA ARG A 31 18.18 -5.47 2.49
C ARG A 31 17.29 -5.53 3.73
N LEU A 32 16.17 -4.81 3.73
CA LEU A 32 15.17 -4.84 4.80
C LEU A 32 13.99 -5.68 4.35
N SER A 33 13.47 -6.56 5.21
CA SER A 33 12.20 -7.25 4.95
C SER A 33 11.04 -6.37 5.42
N VAL A 34 10.07 -6.12 4.54
CA VAL A 34 8.96 -5.19 4.77
C VAL A 34 7.65 -5.94 4.87
N TYR A 35 6.94 -5.74 5.97
CA TYR A 35 5.66 -6.36 6.27
C TYR A 35 4.57 -5.30 6.46
N LEU A 36 3.36 -5.61 5.99
CA LEU A 36 2.15 -4.82 6.24
C LEU A 36 1.06 -5.76 6.77
N ASN A 37 0.53 -5.45 7.96
CA ASN A 37 -0.46 -6.27 8.66
C ASN A 37 0.01 -7.74 8.76
N ASP A 38 1.24 -7.91 9.25
CA ASP A 38 1.95 -9.18 9.42
C ASP A 38 2.21 -10.03 8.17
N GLN A 39 1.84 -9.52 6.99
CA GLN A 39 2.16 -10.15 5.70
C GLN A 39 3.44 -9.56 5.09
N LEU A 40 4.37 -10.44 4.68
CA LEU A 40 5.55 -10.03 3.92
C LEU A 40 5.10 -9.44 2.58
N LYS A 41 5.51 -8.21 2.29
CA LYS A 41 5.26 -7.57 0.99
C LYS A 41 6.48 -7.70 0.08
N GLY A 42 7.67 -7.50 0.63
CA GLY A 42 8.90 -7.68 -0.12
C GLY A 42 10.14 -7.29 0.65
N LYS A 43 11.21 -7.00 -0.09
CA LYS A 43 12.48 -6.54 0.48
C LYS A 43 12.92 -5.25 -0.20
N THR A 44 13.59 -4.38 0.55
CA THR A 44 14.27 -3.23 -0.07
C THR A 44 15.38 -3.73 -0.99
N THR A 45 15.58 -3.00 -2.08
CA THR A 45 16.66 -3.24 -3.04
C THR A 45 17.38 -1.92 -3.31
N ALA A 46 18.66 -2.00 -3.66
CA ALA A 46 19.40 -0.82 -4.11
C ALA A 46 18.87 -0.29 -5.45
N GLU A 47 18.43 -1.19 -6.34
CA GLU A 47 17.90 -0.86 -7.68
C GLU A 47 16.69 0.08 -7.64
N TYR A 48 15.78 -0.12 -6.68
CA TYR A 48 14.57 0.71 -6.52
C TYR A 48 14.66 1.71 -5.37
N GLU A 49 15.88 2.00 -4.88
CA GLU A 49 16.14 2.85 -3.71
C GLU A 49 15.25 2.53 -2.50
N GLY A 50 14.87 1.26 -2.30
CA GLY A 50 13.89 0.86 -1.30
C GLY A 50 12.86 -0.15 -1.80
N TYR A 51 11.67 -0.10 -1.20
CA TYR A 51 10.51 -0.91 -1.52
C TYR A 51 9.22 -0.07 -1.34
N ILE A 52 8.31 -0.15 -2.31
CA ILE A 52 7.02 0.58 -2.30
C ILE A 52 5.88 -0.42 -2.15
N ILE A 53 5.06 -0.22 -1.11
CA ILE A 53 3.77 -0.89 -0.96
C ILE A 53 2.69 0.04 -1.52
N GLY A 54 2.13 -0.29 -2.68
CA GLY A 54 1.00 0.43 -3.27
C GLY A 54 -0.36 -0.03 -2.73
N ASN A 55 -1.41 0.72 -3.06
CA ASN A 55 -2.82 0.39 -2.76
C ASN A 55 -3.07 0.06 -1.28
N VAL A 56 -2.46 0.83 -0.38
CA VAL A 56 -2.66 0.68 1.06
C VAL A 56 -4.10 1.08 1.38
N LYS A 57 -4.85 0.13 1.95
CA LYS A 57 -6.25 0.35 2.29
C LYS A 57 -6.37 1.38 3.42
N PRO A 58 -7.37 2.28 3.37
CA PRO A 58 -7.69 3.17 4.49
C PRO A 58 -7.93 2.40 5.79
N GLY A 59 -7.61 3.02 6.92
CA GLY A 59 -7.80 2.46 8.25
C GLY A 59 -6.48 2.09 8.95
N LYS A 60 -6.58 1.34 10.04
CA LYS A 60 -5.43 0.93 10.86
C LYS A 60 -4.56 -0.04 10.07
N ASN A 61 -3.30 0.33 9.89
CA ASN A 61 -2.28 -0.49 9.27
C ASN A 61 -1.07 -0.61 10.21
N LEU A 62 -0.51 -1.81 10.35
CA LEU A 62 0.73 -2.05 11.09
C LEU A 62 1.86 -2.35 10.11
N ILE A 63 2.90 -1.52 10.15
CA ILE A 63 4.10 -1.70 9.34
C ILE A 63 5.19 -2.29 10.23
N ARG A 64 5.81 -3.37 9.79
CA ARG A 64 6.96 -3.98 10.47
C ARG A 64 8.11 -4.13 9.50
N ILE A 65 9.30 -3.70 9.93
CA ILE A 65 10.53 -3.72 9.13
C ILE A 65 11.56 -4.56 9.89
N VAL A 66 12.16 -5.53 9.22
CA VAL A 66 13.17 -6.41 9.82
C VAL A 66 14.48 -6.29 9.05
N LYS A 67 15.53 -5.88 9.74
CA LYS A 67 16.92 -5.93 9.26
C LYS A 67 17.58 -7.19 9.81
N GLY A 68 17.93 -8.11 8.93
CA GLY A 68 18.70 -9.31 9.28
C GLY A 68 20.18 -9.13 8.96
N GLY A 69 21.01 -10.07 9.42
CA GLY A 69 22.42 -10.14 9.05
C GLY A 69 23.38 -9.36 9.95
N TYR A 70 22.98 -9.02 11.17
CA TYR A 70 23.94 -8.66 12.21
C TYR A 70 24.65 -9.94 12.67
N ALA A 71 25.77 -10.27 12.04
CA ALA A 71 26.81 -11.01 12.74
C ALA A 71 27.48 -10.00 13.70
N PRO A 72 27.56 -10.28 15.01
CA PRO A 72 28.37 -9.45 15.90
C PRO A 72 29.82 -9.37 15.45
#